data_AF-A0A7V2INW9-F1
#
_entry.id   AF-A0A7V2INW9-F1
#
_cell.length_a   1.000
_cell.length_b   1.000
_cell.length_c   1.000
_cell.angle_alpha   90.00
_cell.angle_beta   90.00
_cell.angle_gamma   90.00
#
_symmetry.space_group_name_H-M   'P 1'
#
loop_
_entity.id
_entity.type
_entity.pdbx_description
1 polymer ?
#
loop_
_entity_poly.entity_id
_entity_poly.type
_entity_poly.pdbx_seq_one_letter_code
_entity_poly.pdbx_strand_id
1 'polypeptide(L)'
;MRAKGDSSSRLWFSRIFLSLGVAVMALAAGCDRALETYKQASMHLEQGSYEQAVAEFDQALALCRQQGNKPCDLYEARLAEAKGIAAEHFFGRAQTALAETDLGAAQQHLARALHYRPGDARYAALQTQILHEITQAEDLRRRALELAHGQLWDQAIETLQRALARYRSMPSGQRDLNNIRHRAYQFFCTAAQAHLTEGDWDNAVAQASRALTYEPNGRDAKAVIAQVGDYRQALDLIEEARAQLDSGAEPEATLSLLDRARRLYPSHPQVPGLLRRAREAVCDIRIGRAEALIDAARIHEALDLLESSQGLLPDYRDTAARIGQVRRALAEHFVDRARTMRQNDLHGNALLDGLLALSYRPDMPEAVAEVHAATVVLRQQTVFALGYVGFGAAPRHGPLAEAFDAALLVHLQTVRPPNVVLVDCMPFRRTLALIAGNIVEVQIADSRLDPSRPRDVDALLIGQVLAGDVDVHRTTEHATSTYVARVDKVPHPEHVAAARQVEELTAQLAAAERQLADARRQATGTRQQPLRIRKDQAPPVAPPAIPSLPSRHRSSVSPVF
;
A
#
# COMPACT_ATOMS: atom_id res chain seq x y z
N MET A 1 25.10 9.66 -77.07
CA MET A 1 25.61 10.04 -78.42
C MET A 1 26.82 9.17 -78.74
N ARG A 2 26.95 8.67 -79.98
CA ARG A 2 28.05 8.98 -80.95
C ARG A 2 29.44 9.09 -80.27
N ALA A 3 30.42 8.18 -80.40
CA ALA A 3 30.84 7.20 -81.43
C ALA A 3 31.75 7.73 -82.57
N LYS A 4 32.60 6.83 -83.10
CA LYS A 4 33.77 7.00 -84.02
C LYS A 4 35.07 7.49 -83.34
N GLY A 5 36.27 7.11 -83.79
CA GLY A 5 36.70 6.14 -84.83
C GLY A 5 37.87 5.26 -84.31
N ASP A 6 38.19 4.08 -84.85
CA ASP A 6 38.61 3.76 -86.23
C ASP A 6 39.87 4.53 -86.67
N SER A 7 40.91 3.94 -87.27
CA SER A 7 41.35 2.53 -87.50
C SER A 7 42.84 2.59 -87.98
N SER A 8 43.63 1.58 -88.39
CA SER A 8 43.58 0.12 -88.66
C SER A 8 45.07 -0.36 -88.73
N SER A 9 45.53 -1.61 -88.96
CA SER A 9 45.04 -3.02 -88.94
C SER A 9 46.27 -3.95 -89.19
N ARG A 10 46.09 -5.29 -89.18
CA ARG A 10 46.98 -6.34 -89.80
C ARG A 10 48.34 -6.61 -89.09
N LEU A 11 48.88 -7.84 -89.01
CA LEU A 11 48.43 -9.20 -89.42
C LEU A 11 48.93 -10.27 -88.42
N TRP A 12 48.02 -11.16 -88.01
CA TRP A 12 48.11 -12.63 -88.14
C TRP A 12 49.51 -13.31 -88.12
N PHE A 13 49.83 -14.08 -87.06
CA PHE A 13 50.20 -15.52 -87.20
C PHE A 13 50.17 -16.30 -85.87
N SER A 14 49.88 -17.60 -86.01
CA SER A 14 50.00 -18.76 -85.09
C SER A 14 49.94 -18.61 -83.56
N ARG A 15 49.05 -19.44 -82.97
CA ARG A 15 49.15 -19.95 -81.59
C ARG A 15 50.45 -20.75 -81.40
N ILE A 16 51.04 -20.66 -80.20
CA ILE A 16 51.66 -21.74 -79.39
C ILE A 16 52.08 -21.10 -78.04
N PHE A 17 52.31 -21.91 -77.00
CA PHE A 17 52.54 -21.51 -75.59
C PHE A 17 51.34 -20.88 -74.86
N LEU A 18 50.45 -21.77 -74.43
CA LEU A 18 49.80 -21.65 -73.13
C LEU A 18 50.84 -21.71 -71.98
N SER A 19 50.39 -21.38 -70.76
CA SER A 19 50.90 -21.91 -69.49
C SER A 19 52.41 -21.78 -69.17
N LEU A 20 52.92 -20.55 -69.01
CA LEU A 20 54.07 -20.28 -68.10
C LEU A 20 54.02 -18.91 -67.38
N GLY A 21 52.90 -18.18 -67.42
CA GLY A 21 52.82 -16.78 -66.97
C GLY A 21 52.44 -16.51 -65.51
N VAL A 22 52.13 -17.53 -64.71
CA VAL A 22 51.54 -17.35 -63.35
C VAL A 22 52.38 -17.96 -62.22
N ALA A 23 53.33 -18.86 -62.54
CA ALA A 23 54.09 -19.62 -61.53
C ALA A 23 55.31 -18.88 -60.92
N VAL A 24 55.69 -17.71 -61.45
CA VAL A 24 56.96 -17.04 -61.08
C VAL A 24 56.77 -15.92 -60.05
N MET A 25 55.60 -15.26 -59.98
CA MET A 25 55.33 -14.18 -59.02
C MET A 25 55.17 -14.67 -57.56
N ALA A 26 55.07 -15.99 -57.34
CA ALA A 26 54.94 -16.58 -55.99
C ALA A 26 56.29 -16.72 -55.24
N LEU A 27 57.43 -16.63 -55.93
CA LEU A 27 58.75 -16.95 -55.35
C LEU A 27 59.55 -15.73 -54.87
N ALA A 28 59.10 -14.50 -55.15
CA ALA A 28 59.74 -13.27 -54.65
C ALA A 28 59.13 -12.76 -53.33
N ALA A 29 57.79 -12.80 -53.22
CA ALA A 29 57.04 -12.15 -52.13
C ALA A 29 57.26 -12.74 -50.72
N GLY A 30 57.93 -13.88 -50.59
CA GLY A 30 58.25 -14.49 -49.28
C GLY A 30 59.36 -13.76 -48.52
N CYS A 31 60.38 -13.26 -49.23
CA CYS A 31 61.57 -12.67 -48.61
C CYS A 31 61.27 -11.31 -47.96
N ASP A 32 60.43 -10.48 -48.59
CA ASP A 32 60.04 -9.19 -48.04
C ASP A 32 59.28 -9.34 -46.73
N ARG A 33 58.34 -10.30 -46.66
CA ARG A 33 57.50 -10.52 -45.47
C ARG A 33 58.30 -10.96 -44.24
N ALA A 34 59.29 -11.84 -44.40
CA ALA A 34 60.14 -12.26 -43.28
C ALA A 34 60.99 -11.10 -42.73
N LEU A 35 61.50 -10.24 -43.63
CA LEU A 35 62.24 -9.05 -43.27
C LEU A 35 61.35 -7.95 -42.66
N GLU A 36 60.10 -7.84 -43.11
CA GLU A 36 59.10 -6.92 -42.57
C GLU A 36 58.71 -7.30 -41.13
N THR A 37 58.35 -8.56 -40.87
CA THR A 37 58.06 -9.05 -39.51
C THR A 37 59.27 -8.92 -38.57
N TYR A 38 60.50 -9.11 -39.07
CA TYR A 38 61.72 -8.84 -38.29
C TYR A 38 61.90 -7.36 -37.93
N LYS A 39 61.56 -6.43 -38.84
CA LYS A 39 61.58 -4.98 -38.56
C LYS A 39 60.51 -4.60 -37.54
N GLN A 40 59.31 -5.19 -37.64
CA GLN A 40 58.22 -5.03 -36.67
C GLN A 40 58.67 -5.51 -35.28
N ALA A 41 59.18 -6.74 -35.18
CA ALA A 41 59.73 -7.30 -33.95
C ALA A 41 60.82 -6.42 -33.32
N SER A 42 61.69 -5.82 -34.15
CA SER A 42 62.73 -4.87 -33.72
C SER A 42 62.13 -3.58 -33.13
N MET A 43 61.11 -2.99 -33.76
CA MET A 43 60.40 -1.83 -33.21
C MET A 43 59.66 -2.17 -31.91
N HIS A 44 59.03 -3.34 -31.83
CA HIS A 44 58.39 -3.80 -30.59
C HIS A 44 59.40 -4.05 -29.46
N LEU A 45 60.64 -4.47 -29.79
CA LEU A 45 61.73 -4.62 -28.82
C LEU A 45 62.19 -3.25 -28.29
N GLU A 46 62.39 -2.27 -29.17
CA GLU A 46 62.76 -0.89 -28.82
C GLU A 46 61.67 -0.17 -28.00
N GLN A 47 60.40 -0.48 -28.25
CA GLN A 47 59.24 0.06 -27.52
C GLN A 47 59.00 -0.62 -26.16
N GLY A 48 59.75 -1.67 -25.81
CA GLY A 48 59.54 -2.42 -24.56
C GLY A 48 58.38 -3.42 -24.59
N SER A 49 57.79 -3.69 -25.77
CA SER A 49 56.73 -4.67 -25.99
C SER A 49 57.29 -6.10 -26.08
N TYR A 50 58.08 -6.50 -25.08
CA TYR A 50 58.98 -7.66 -25.14
C TYR A 50 58.29 -8.99 -25.52
N GLU A 51 57.06 -9.23 -25.06
CA GLU A 51 56.33 -10.48 -25.36
C GLU A 51 55.90 -10.55 -26.84
N GLN A 52 55.54 -9.42 -27.43
CA GLN A 52 55.20 -9.29 -28.85
C GLN A 52 56.46 -9.38 -29.71
N ALA A 53 57.52 -8.67 -29.33
CA ALA A 53 58.81 -8.71 -30.01
C ALA A 53 59.35 -10.15 -30.14
N VAL A 54 59.32 -10.92 -29.04
CA VAL A 54 59.75 -12.32 -29.06
C VAL A 54 58.88 -13.18 -29.97
N ALA A 55 57.54 -13.02 -29.93
CA ALA A 55 56.63 -13.78 -30.78
C ALA A 55 56.81 -13.46 -32.28
N GLU A 56 57.03 -12.19 -32.63
CA GLU A 56 57.28 -11.74 -34.00
C GLU A 56 58.68 -12.17 -34.50
N PHE A 57 59.71 -12.20 -33.64
CA PHE A 57 61.00 -12.81 -34.00
C PHE A 57 60.90 -14.32 -34.20
N ASP A 58 60.15 -15.06 -33.37
CA ASP A 58 59.87 -16.50 -33.59
C ASP A 58 59.12 -16.72 -34.92
N GLN A 59 58.16 -15.83 -35.26
CA GLN A 59 57.43 -15.88 -36.52
C GLN A 59 58.32 -15.56 -37.74
N ALA A 60 59.16 -14.52 -37.66
CA ALA A 60 60.12 -14.16 -38.72
C ALA A 60 61.13 -15.29 -38.97
N LEU A 61 61.60 -15.95 -37.89
CA LEU A 61 62.46 -17.13 -37.99
C LEU A 61 61.74 -18.31 -38.66
N ALA A 62 60.49 -18.58 -38.30
CA ALA A 62 59.69 -19.63 -38.94
C ALA A 62 59.51 -19.37 -40.45
N LEU A 63 59.22 -18.12 -40.84
CA LEU A 63 59.13 -17.70 -42.24
C LEU A 63 60.48 -17.80 -42.98
N CYS A 64 61.60 -17.51 -42.32
CA CYS A 64 62.94 -17.70 -42.88
C CYS A 64 63.23 -19.19 -43.16
N ARG A 65 63.01 -20.05 -42.16
CA ARG A 65 63.26 -21.51 -42.26
C ARG A 65 62.39 -22.18 -43.33
N GLN A 66 61.18 -21.69 -43.57
CA GLN A 66 60.31 -22.17 -44.66
C GLN A 66 60.82 -21.85 -46.08
N GLN A 67 61.74 -20.89 -46.24
CA GLN A 67 62.21 -20.42 -47.56
C GLN A 67 63.51 -21.08 -48.03
N GLY A 68 64.19 -21.86 -47.18
CA GLY A 68 65.24 -22.84 -47.52
C GLY A 68 66.56 -22.32 -48.11
N ASN A 69 66.62 -21.09 -48.64
CA ASN A 69 67.69 -20.62 -49.54
C ASN A 69 68.75 -19.71 -48.89
N LYS A 70 68.68 -19.43 -47.58
CA LYS A 70 69.63 -18.57 -46.86
C LYS A 70 69.84 -19.05 -45.41
N PRO A 71 71.01 -18.82 -44.79
CA PRO A 71 71.20 -19.01 -43.35
C PRO A 71 70.28 -18.06 -42.57
N CYS A 72 69.58 -18.58 -41.57
CA CYS A 72 68.66 -17.80 -40.72
C CYS A 72 69.33 -17.27 -39.45
N ASP A 73 70.64 -17.47 -39.30
CA ASP A 73 71.47 -17.25 -38.11
C ASP A 73 71.28 -15.85 -37.49
N LEU A 74 71.07 -14.82 -38.32
CA LEU A 74 70.76 -13.45 -37.88
C LEU A 74 69.44 -13.36 -37.11
N TYR A 75 68.40 -14.05 -37.60
CA TYR A 75 67.09 -14.13 -36.93
C TYR A 75 67.18 -14.97 -35.67
N GLU A 76 67.98 -16.04 -35.67
CA GLU A 76 68.19 -16.90 -34.49
C GLU A 76 68.94 -16.17 -33.38
N ALA A 77 70.00 -15.42 -33.73
CA ALA A 77 70.74 -14.57 -32.79
C ALA A 77 69.87 -13.45 -32.21
N ARG A 78 69.10 -12.75 -33.05
CA ARG A 78 68.20 -11.66 -32.62
C ARG A 78 67.02 -12.15 -31.78
N LEU A 79 66.49 -13.33 -32.08
CA LEU A 79 65.50 -14.01 -31.25
C LEU A 79 66.06 -14.37 -29.86
N ALA A 80 67.29 -14.89 -29.80
CA ALA A 80 67.96 -15.22 -28.54
C ALA A 80 68.28 -13.96 -27.71
N GLU A 81 68.67 -12.86 -28.36
CA GLU A 81 68.85 -11.54 -27.75
C GLU A 81 67.53 -11.00 -27.18
N ALA A 82 66.46 -10.99 -27.98
CA ALA A 82 65.13 -10.56 -27.55
C ALA A 82 64.58 -11.39 -26.37
N LYS A 83 64.74 -12.72 -26.42
CA LYS A 83 64.41 -13.62 -25.29
C LYS A 83 65.25 -13.31 -24.06
N GLY A 84 66.54 -12.98 -24.23
CA GLY A 84 67.40 -12.52 -23.15
C GLY A 84 66.96 -11.21 -22.50
N ILE A 85 66.61 -10.20 -23.31
CA ILE A 85 66.12 -8.89 -22.84
C ILE A 85 64.78 -9.05 -22.12
N ALA A 86 63.85 -9.82 -22.70
CA ALA A 86 62.55 -10.13 -22.09
C ALA A 86 62.73 -10.82 -20.72
N ALA A 87 63.67 -11.77 -20.63
CA ALA A 87 63.94 -12.50 -19.40
C ALA A 87 64.48 -11.59 -18.28
N GLU A 88 65.45 -10.71 -18.57
CA GLU A 88 65.95 -9.75 -17.56
C GLU A 88 64.87 -8.74 -17.13
N HIS A 89 64.03 -8.25 -18.05
CA HIS A 89 62.91 -7.37 -17.71
C HIS A 89 61.92 -8.05 -16.76
N PHE A 90 61.50 -9.29 -17.06
CA PHE A 90 60.58 -10.03 -16.20
C PHE A 90 61.22 -10.47 -14.88
N PHE A 91 62.52 -10.75 -14.86
CA PHE A 91 63.27 -11.01 -13.62
C PHE A 91 63.32 -9.76 -12.72
N GLY A 92 63.63 -8.59 -13.28
CA GLY A 92 63.59 -7.31 -12.55
C GLY A 92 62.20 -7.01 -11.98
N ARG A 93 61.14 -7.21 -12.78
CA ARG A 93 59.75 -7.10 -12.28
C ARG A 93 59.41 -8.10 -11.17
N ALA A 94 59.96 -9.31 -11.21
CA ALA A 94 59.78 -10.29 -10.14
C ALA A 94 60.48 -9.86 -8.84
N GLN A 95 61.66 -9.23 -8.94
CA GLN A 95 62.36 -8.65 -7.78
C GLN A 95 61.58 -7.48 -7.17
N THR A 96 61.03 -6.57 -7.98
CA THR A 96 60.18 -5.47 -7.48
C THR A 96 58.92 -6.01 -6.79
N ALA A 97 58.21 -6.95 -7.41
CA ALA A 97 57.00 -7.54 -6.82
C ALA A 97 57.28 -8.29 -5.50
N LEU A 98 58.44 -8.95 -5.38
CA LEU A 98 58.89 -9.55 -4.12
C LEU A 98 59.13 -8.49 -3.03
N ALA A 99 59.76 -7.36 -3.37
CA ALA A 99 59.97 -6.25 -2.44
C ALA A 99 58.66 -5.56 -2.02
N GLU A 100 57.64 -5.56 -2.89
CA GLU A 100 56.27 -5.07 -2.61
C GLU A 100 55.36 -6.09 -1.88
N THR A 101 55.91 -7.26 -1.52
CA THR A 101 55.23 -8.43 -0.95
C THR A 101 54.07 -9.01 -1.78
N ASP A 102 53.98 -8.67 -3.07
CA ASP A 102 53.11 -9.31 -4.05
C ASP A 102 53.78 -10.57 -4.61
N LEU A 103 53.86 -11.61 -3.77
CA LEU A 103 54.51 -12.87 -4.13
C LEU A 103 53.81 -13.57 -5.32
N GLY A 104 52.54 -13.26 -5.59
CA GLY A 104 51.79 -13.78 -6.72
C GLY A 104 52.24 -13.17 -8.05
N ALA A 105 52.35 -11.84 -8.11
CA ALA A 105 52.95 -11.14 -9.25
C ALA A 105 54.43 -11.51 -9.42
N ALA A 106 55.18 -11.67 -8.31
CA ALA A 106 56.57 -12.11 -8.35
C ALA A 106 56.70 -13.51 -8.98
N GLN A 107 55.88 -14.48 -8.56
CA GLN A 107 55.86 -15.82 -9.13
C GLN A 107 55.45 -15.82 -10.62
N GLN A 108 54.45 -15.02 -11.01
CA GLN A 108 54.02 -14.89 -12.40
C GLN A 108 55.07 -14.25 -13.30
N HIS A 109 55.76 -13.20 -12.83
CA HIS A 109 56.84 -12.57 -13.59
C HIS A 109 58.07 -13.49 -13.69
N LEU A 110 58.44 -14.19 -12.62
CA LEU A 110 59.55 -15.14 -12.66
C LEU A 110 59.28 -16.34 -13.58
N ALA A 111 58.03 -16.82 -13.65
CA ALA A 111 57.64 -17.85 -14.60
C ALA A 111 57.84 -17.43 -16.07
N ARG A 112 57.61 -16.15 -16.40
CA ARG A 112 57.90 -15.58 -17.73
C ARG A 112 59.41 -15.49 -18.00
N ALA A 113 60.20 -15.08 -17.01
CA ALA A 113 61.66 -15.06 -17.14
C ALA A 113 62.24 -16.46 -17.38
N LEU A 114 61.79 -17.46 -16.60
CA LEU A 114 62.16 -18.87 -16.77
C LEU A 114 61.70 -19.46 -18.12
N HIS A 115 60.58 -19.00 -18.68
CA HIS A 115 60.11 -19.42 -20.00
C HIS A 115 61.04 -18.92 -21.13
N TYR A 116 61.51 -17.66 -21.06
CA TYR A 116 62.39 -17.09 -22.09
C TYR A 116 63.86 -17.51 -21.95
N ARG A 117 64.35 -17.72 -20.72
CA ARG A 117 65.70 -18.23 -20.43
C ARG A 117 65.64 -19.29 -19.31
N PRO A 118 65.42 -20.57 -19.68
CA PRO A 118 65.50 -21.67 -18.71
C PRO A 118 66.95 -21.91 -18.28
N GLY A 119 67.14 -22.37 -17.05
CA GLY A 119 68.46 -22.78 -16.52
C GLY A 119 69.32 -21.67 -15.90
N ASP A 120 68.86 -20.42 -15.84
CA ASP A 120 69.58 -19.37 -15.12
C ASP A 120 69.53 -19.58 -13.60
N ALA A 121 70.69 -19.74 -12.97
CA ALA A 121 70.81 -19.98 -11.54
C ALA A 121 70.22 -18.84 -10.66
N ARG A 122 70.23 -17.60 -11.16
CA ARG A 122 69.62 -16.44 -10.47
C ARG A 122 68.10 -16.58 -10.36
N TYR A 123 67.49 -17.11 -11.41
CA TYR A 123 66.04 -17.30 -11.47
C TYR A 123 65.61 -18.46 -10.55
N ALA A 124 66.40 -19.54 -10.52
CA ALA A 124 66.18 -20.66 -9.59
C ALA A 124 66.31 -20.22 -8.11
N ALA A 125 67.32 -19.40 -7.78
CA ALA A 125 67.49 -18.86 -6.42
C ALA A 125 66.30 -17.98 -6.00
N LEU A 126 65.85 -17.07 -6.88
CA LEU A 126 64.66 -16.24 -6.62
C LEU A 126 63.38 -17.09 -6.50
N GLN A 127 63.26 -18.18 -7.25
CA GLN A 127 62.13 -19.10 -7.16
C GLN A 127 62.08 -19.79 -5.80
N THR A 128 63.22 -20.27 -5.28
CA THR A 128 63.32 -20.84 -3.93
C THR A 128 62.94 -19.81 -2.86
N GLN A 129 63.38 -18.55 -3.00
CA GLN A 129 63.04 -17.48 -2.07
C GLN A 129 61.54 -17.17 -2.06
N ILE A 130 60.91 -16.99 -3.24
CA ILE A 130 59.47 -16.70 -3.35
C ILE A 130 58.64 -17.85 -2.76
N LEU A 131 59.00 -19.11 -3.05
CA LEU A 131 58.30 -20.27 -2.49
C LEU A 131 58.43 -20.34 -0.96
N HIS A 132 59.59 -20.00 -0.40
CA HIS A 132 59.81 -19.97 1.05
C HIS A 132 58.93 -18.93 1.76
N GLU A 133 58.85 -17.70 1.23
CA GLU A 133 58.00 -16.64 1.79
C GLU A 133 56.50 -16.96 1.65
N ILE A 134 56.09 -17.58 0.53
CA ILE A 134 54.71 -18.09 0.36
C ILE A 134 54.40 -19.12 1.46
N THR A 135 55.27 -20.11 1.70
CA THR A 135 55.07 -21.12 2.74
C THR A 135 54.98 -20.50 4.14
N GLN A 136 55.88 -19.57 4.51
CA GLN A 136 55.79 -18.85 5.80
C GLN A 136 54.44 -18.13 5.97
N ALA A 137 53.95 -17.47 4.90
CA ALA A 137 52.69 -16.75 4.94
C ALA A 137 51.48 -17.70 5.02
N GLU A 138 51.51 -18.84 4.33
CA GLU A 138 50.45 -19.85 4.39
C GLU A 138 50.37 -20.56 5.75
N ASP A 139 51.51 -20.83 6.41
CA ASP A 139 51.54 -21.36 7.78
C ASP A 139 50.97 -20.37 8.80
N LEU A 140 51.27 -19.06 8.65
CA LEU A 140 50.63 -18.01 9.45
C LEU A 140 49.10 -17.97 9.22
N ARG A 141 48.64 -18.09 7.97
CA ARG A 141 47.20 -18.18 7.67
C ARG A 141 46.56 -19.42 8.27
N ARG A 142 47.21 -20.59 8.22
CA ARG A 142 46.70 -21.83 8.84
C ARG A 142 46.52 -21.64 10.35
N ARG A 143 47.54 -21.10 11.02
CA ARG A 143 47.49 -20.77 12.46
C ARG A 143 46.40 -19.73 12.78
N ALA A 144 46.19 -18.73 11.94
CA ALA A 144 45.11 -17.76 12.14
C ALA A 144 43.72 -18.41 12.04
N LEU A 145 43.52 -19.33 11.11
CA LEU A 145 42.28 -20.10 10.99
C LEU A 145 42.07 -21.04 12.18
N GLU A 146 43.13 -21.67 12.71
CA GLU A 146 43.09 -22.47 13.94
C GLU A 146 42.67 -21.63 15.16
N LEU A 147 43.30 -20.46 15.35
CA LEU A 147 42.93 -19.50 16.40
C LEU A 147 41.45 -19.05 16.30
N ALA A 148 40.93 -18.85 15.09
CA ALA A 148 39.53 -18.53 14.86
C ALA A 148 38.55 -19.69 15.14
N HIS A 149 39.00 -20.95 15.07
CA HIS A 149 38.21 -22.09 15.55
C HIS A 149 38.26 -22.19 17.07
N GLY A 150 39.39 -21.85 17.69
CA GLY A 150 39.53 -21.69 19.14
C GLY A 150 38.89 -20.41 19.73
N GLN A 151 38.14 -19.64 18.94
CA GLN A 151 37.47 -18.38 19.35
C GLN A 151 38.43 -17.27 19.85
N LEU A 152 39.73 -17.36 19.56
CA LEU A 152 40.75 -16.36 19.89
C LEU A 152 40.77 -15.25 18.83
N TRP A 153 39.64 -14.56 18.70
CA TRP A 153 39.32 -13.67 17.57
C TRP A 153 40.36 -12.59 17.29
N ASP A 154 40.81 -11.84 18.31
CA ASP A 154 41.84 -10.81 18.17
C ASP A 154 43.17 -11.38 17.64
N GLN A 155 43.62 -12.50 18.21
CA GLN A 155 44.88 -13.16 17.83
C GLN A 155 44.80 -13.75 16.42
N ALA A 156 43.63 -14.28 16.03
CA ALA A 156 43.37 -14.77 14.69
C ALA A 156 43.45 -13.65 13.64
N ILE A 157 42.81 -12.51 13.92
CA ILE A 157 42.83 -11.31 13.07
C ILE A 157 44.26 -10.78 12.93
N GLU A 158 44.98 -10.61 14.04
CA GLU A 158 46.36 -10.12 14.01
C GLU A 158 47.29 -11.09 13.24
N THR A 159 47.16 -12.40 13.47
CA THR A 159 47.98 -13.41 12.79
C THR A 159 47.74 -13.42 11.29
N LEU A 160 46.48 -13.26 10.84
CA LEU A 160 46.16 -13.18 9.41
C LEU A 160 46.56 -11.84 8.77
N GLN A 161 46.51 -10.74 9.52
CA GLN A 161 47.07 -9.46 9.08
C GLN A 161 48.60 -9.55 8.90
N ARG A 162 49.32 -10.20 9.83
CA ARG A 162 50.76 -10.49 9.70
C ARG A 162 51.07 -11.40 8.51
N ALA A 163 50.17 -12.31 8.15
CA ALA A 163 50.28 -13.16 6.96
C ALA A 163 50.08 -12.37 5.66
N LEU A 164 49.05 -11.50 5.61
CA LEU A 164 48.78 -10.60 4.49
C LEU A 164 49.87 -9.53 4.31
N ALA A 165 50.55 -9.11 5.37
CA ALA A 165 51.70 -8.20 5.27
C ALA A 165 52.92 -8.85 4.58
N ARG A 166 53.12 -10.16 4.76
CA ARG A 166 54.15 -10.97 4.07
C ARG A 166 53.76 -11.37 2.65
N TYR A 167 52.48 -11.58 2.39
CA TYR A 167 51.97 -12.03 1.10
C TYR A 167 50.69 -11.26 0.78
N ARG A 168 50.85 -10.07 0.19
CA ARG A 168 49.76 -9.13 -0.07
C ARG A 168 48.68 -9.67 -1.00
N SER A 169 49.10 -10.43 -2.02
CA SER A 169 48.22 -11.04 -3.02
C SER A 169 47.75 -12.45 -2.62
N MET A 170 47.80 -12.83 -1.34
CA MET A 170 47.50 -14.18 -0.86
C MET A 170 46.09 -14.66 -1.30
N PRO A 171 45.98 -15.82 -1.98
CA PRO A 171 44.71 -16.38 -2.43
C PRO A 171 43.69 -16.53 -1.29
N SER A 172 42.59 -15.78 -1.38
CA SER A 172 41.51 -15.66 -0.37
C SER A 172 41.89 -15.08 1.00
N GLY A 173 43.11 -14.59 1.23
CA GLY A 173 43.51 -14.09 2.57
C GLY A 173 42.62 -12.96 3.11
N GLN A 174 42.25 -11.98 2.27
CA GLN A 174 41.32 -10.92 2.67
C GLN A 174 39.87 -11.41 2.88
N ARG A 175 39.45 -12.47 2.16
CA ARG A 175 38.13 -13.10 2.36
C ARG A 175 38.10 -13.78 3.72
N ASP A 176 39.15 -14.52 4.06
CA ASP A 176 39.27 -15.20 5.35
C ASP A 176 39.31 -14.19 6.51
N LEU A 177 40.00 -13.05 6.35
CA LEU A 177 40.02 -11.97 7.33
C LEU A 177 38.64 -11.36 7.58
N ASN A 178 37.86 -11.13 6.52
CA ASN A 178 36.48 -10.68 6.63
C ASN A 178 35.60 -11.75 7.30
N ASN A 179 35.77 -13.03 6.93
CA ASN A 179 35.02 -14.15 7.51
C ASN A 179 35.31 -14.33 9.02
N ILE A 180 36.55 -14.16 9.47
CA ILE A 180 36.91 -14.23 10.90
C ILE A 180 36.25 -13.08 11.67
N ARG A 181 36.30 -11.85 11.15
CA ARG A 181 35.61 -10.68 11.75
C ARG A 181 34.11 -10.89 11.86
N HIS A 182 33.49 -11.44 10.81
CA HIS A 182 32.04 -11.72 10.79
C HIS A 182 31.65 -12.81 11.81
N ARG A 183 32.43 -13.89 11.90
CA ARG A 183 32.23 -14.94 12.91
C ARG A 183 32.39 -14.41 14.34
N ALA A 184 33.37 -13.53 14.58
CA ALA A 184 33.53 -12.85 15.87
C ALA A 184 32.33 -11.96 16.20
N TYR A 185 31.88 -11.13 15.26
CA TYR A 185 30.67 -10.31 15.39
C TYR A 185 29.44 -11.17 15.76
N GLN A 186 29.15 -12.22 14.98
CA GLN A 186 28.02 -13.13 15.23
C GLN A 186 28.08 -13.81 16.61
N PHE A 187 29.27 -14.23 17.04
CA PHE A 187 29.50 -14.84 18.36
C PHE A 187 29.15 -13.86 19.49
N PHE A 188 29.70 -12.64 19.44
CA PHE A 188 29.46 -11.63 20.46
C PHE A 188 28.02 -11.09 20.45
N CYS A 189 27.36 -10.99 19.28
CA CYS A 189 25.93 -10.67 19.19
C CYS A 189 25.04 -11.76 19.82
N THR A 190 25.37 -13.04 19.62
CA THR A 190 24.65 -14.16 20.26
C THR A 190 24.78 -14.13 21.78
N ALA A 191 25.98 -13.87 22.31
CA ALA A 191 26.22 -13.71 23.74
C ALA A 191 25.48 -12.48 24.31
N ALA A 192 25.49 -11.35 23.59
CA ALA A 192 24.76 -10.14 23.98
C ALA A 192 23.24 -10.38 24.06
N GLN A 193 22.69 -11.12 23.10
CA GLN A 193 21.26 -11.45 23.06
C GLN A 193 20.85 -12.42 24.18
N ALA A 194 21.72 -13.37 24.56
CA ALA A 194 21.49 -14.26 25.69
C ALA A 194 21.41 -13.48 27.01
N HIS A 195 22.41 -12.65 27.32
CA HIS A 195 22.41 -11.78 28.50
C HIS A 195 21.21 -10.82 28.53
N LEU A 196 20.80 -10.28 27.38
CA LEU A 196 19.58 -9.46 27.27
C LEU A 196 18.30 -10.24 27.65
N THR A 197 18.23 -11.55 27.35
CA THR A 197 17.11 -12.41 27.79
C THR A 197 17.22 -12.88 29.24
N GLU A 198 18.43 -12.96 29.80
CA GLU A 198 18.69 -13.27 31.22
C GLU A 198 18.42 -12.06 32.13
N GLY A 199 18.41 -10.84 31.57
CA GLY A 199 18.30 -9.58 32.32
C GLY A 199 19.63 -8.96 32.71
N ASP A 200 20.76 -9.56 32.33
CA ASP A 200 22.11 -9.01 32.55
C ASP A 200 22.43 -7.94 31.51
N TRP A 201 21.91 -6.75 31.75
CA TRP A 201 21.99 -5.62 30.81
C TRP A 201 23.40 -5.06 30.63
N ASP A 202 24.26 -5.13 31.65
CA ASP A 202 25.63 -4.64 31.55
C ASP A 202 26.50 -5.60 30.74
N ASN A 203 26.40 -6.92 30.94
CA ASN A 203 27.08 -7.87 30.07
C ASN A 203 26.48 -7.87 28.65
N ALA A 204 25.16 -7.68 28.47
CA ALA A 204 24.56 -7.52 27.15
C ALA A 204 25.17 -6.34 26.36
N VAL A 205 25.29 -5.16 26.99
CA VAL A 205 25.93 -3.98 26.38
C VAL A 205 27.42 -4.19 26.16
N ALA A 206 28.13 -4.85 27.08
CA ALA A 206 29.55 -5.14 26.93
C ALA A 206 29.84 -6.07 25.74
N GLN A 207 29.10 -7.18 25.59
CA GLN A 207 29.27 -8.11 24.47
C GLN A 207 28.83 -7.46 23.14
N ALA A 208 27.74 -6.70 23.11
CA ALA A 208 27.34 -5.96 21.92
C ALA A 208 28.38 -4.91 21.49
N SER A 209 28.95 -4.18 22.46
CA SER A 209 30.06 -3.24 22.20
C SER A 209 31.30 -3.96 21.68
N ARG A 210 31.60 -5.18 22.20
CA ARG A 210 32.68 -6.02 21.71
C ARG A 210 32.44 -6.48 20.27
N ALA A 211 31.22 -6.87 19.91
CA ALA A 211 30.84 -7.19 18.53
C ALA A 211 31.13 -6.02 17.56
N LEU A 212 30.79 -4.78 17.96
CA LEU A 212 31.02 -3.58 17.15
C LEU A 212 32.50 -3.25 16.92
N THR A 213 33.44 -3.78 17.71
CA THR A 213 34.88 -3.64 17.40
C THR A 213 35.30 -4.45 16.16
N TYR A 214 34.58 -5.54 15.84
CA TYR A 214 34.80 -6.33 14.63
C TYR A 214 34.01 -5.76 13.43
N GLU A 215 32.77 -5.34 13.63
CA GLU A 215 31.92 -4.70 12.61
C GLU A 215 31.24 -3.42 13.13
N PRO A 216 31.85 -2.22 12.94
CA PRO A 216 31.31 -0.96 13.46
C PRO A 216 29.93 -0.56 12.91
N ASN A 217 29.46 -1.20 11.84
CA ASN A 217 28.15 -0.99 11.22
C ASN A 217 27.15 -2.12 11.47
N GLY A 218 27.50 -3.10 12.32
CA GLY A 218 26.59 -4.16 12.73
C GLY A 218 25.29 -3.60 13.33
N ARG A 219 24.14 -4.09 12.85
CA ARG A 219 22.82 -3.59 13.25
C ARG A 219 22.34 -4.23 14.55
N ASP A 220 22.57 -5.53 14.69
CA ASP A 220 22.03 -6.36 15.78
C ASP A 220 22.63 -5.94 17.12
N ALA A 221 23.96 -5.74 17.17
CA ALA A 221 24.63 -5.18 18.34
C ALA A 221 24.12 -3.78 18.72
N LYS A 222 23.84 -2.91 17.73
CA LYS A 222 23.28 -1.57 18.00
C LYS A 222 21.83 -1.66 18.50
N ALA A 223 21.05 -2.62 18.02
CA ALA A 223 19.70 -2.88 18.50
C ALA A 223 19.71 -3.34 19.97
N VAL A 224 20.60 -4.27 20.36
CA VAL A 224 20.75 -4.70 21.76
C VAL A 224 21.11 -3.52 22.68
N ILE A 225 22.07 -2.68 22.28
CA ILE A 225 22.48 -1.50 23.07
C ILE A 225 21.33 -0.49 23.20
N ALA A 226 20.60 -0.22 22.11
CA ALA A 226 19.43 0.66 22.14
C ALA A 226 18.31 0.12 23.03
N GLN A 227 17.99 -1.17 22.91
CA GLN A 227 16.95 -1.85 23.68
C GLN A 227 17.26 -1.87 25.19
N VAL A 228 18.53 -2.03 25.59
CA VAL A 228 18.95 -1.85 26.99
C VAL A 228 18.78 -0.40 27.46
N GLY A 229 19.05 0.59 26.59
CA GLY A 229 18.78 2.00 26.87
C GLY A 229 17.30 2.29 27.09
N ASP A 230 16.43 1.77 26.22
CA ASP A 230 14.98 1.87 26.33
C ASP A 230 14.46 1.22 27.61
N TYR A 231 14.97 0.03 27.96
CA TYR A 231 14.60 -0.67 29.20
C TYR A 231 15.03 0.08 30.47
N ARG A 232 16.22 0.71 30.48
CA ARG A 232 16.68 1.56 31.59
C ARG A 232 15.78 2.79 31.76
N GLN A 233 15.51 3.51 30.66
CA GLN A 233 14.57 4.63 30.68
C GLN A 233 13.15 4.21 31.09
N ALA A 234 12.72 2.99 30.74
CA ALA A 234 11.44 2.46 31.20
C ALA A 234 11.41 2.27 32.72
N LEU A 235 12.48 1.76 33.35
CA LEU A 235 12.56 1.64 34.81
C LEU A 235 12.53 3.02 35.50
N ASP A 236 13.27 4.00 35.00
CA ASP A 236 13.27 5.36 35.55
C ASP A 236 11.85 5.95 35.57
N LEU A 237 11.11 5.81 34.45
CA LEU A 237 9.71 6.24 34.33
C LEU A 237 8.74 5.43 35.21
N ILE A 238 9.06 4.18 35.53
CA ILE A 238 8.25 3.31 36.40
C ILE A 238 8.42 3.72 37.86
N GLU A 239 9.63 4.03 38.33
CA GLU A 239 9.85 4.51 39.69
C GLU A 239 9.34 5.95 39.88
N GLU A 240 9.47 6.83 38.87
CA GLU A 240 8.83 8.15 38.88
C GLU A 240 7.29 8.04 39.02
N ALA A 241 6.66 7.21 38.17
CA ALA A 241 5.22 7.00 38.22
C ALA A 241 4.75 6.30 39.51
N ARG A 242 5.58 5.45 40.13
CA ARG A 242 5.30 4.89 41.46
C ARG A 242 5.26 5.97 42.53
N ALA A 243 6.25 6.86 42.55
CA ALA A 243 6.27 7.99 43.49
C ALA A 243 5.06 8.92 43.30
N GLN A 244 4.62 9.16 42.06
CA GLN A 244 3.41 9.93 41.76
C GLN A 244 2.12 9.20 42.22
N LEU A 245 1.99 7.90 41.96
CA LEU A 245 0.86 7.08 42.45
C LEU A 245 0.76 7.06 43.98
N ASP A 246 1.88 6.90 44.68
CA ASP A 246 1.90 6.72 46.14
C ASP A 246 1.83 8.07 46.88
N SER A 247 2.12 9.20 46.21
CA SER A 247 1.83 10.56 46.69
C SER A 247 0.45 11.10 46.26
N GLY A 248 -0.24 10.42 45.35
CA GLY A 248 -1.54 10.83 44.81
C GLY A 248 -1.48 12.05 43.86
N ALA A 249 -0.31 12.39 43.33
CA ALA A 249 -0.10 13.57 42.50
C ALA A 249 -0.38 13.29 41.01
N GLU A 250 -1.14 14.18 40.35
CA GLU A 250 -1.35 14.22 38.89
C GLU A 250 -1.51 12.84 38.21
N PRO A 251 -2.61 12.09 38.49
CA PRO A 251 -2.76 10.73 37.99
C PRO A 251 -2.89 10.65 36.45
N GLU A 252 -3.28 11.74 35.78
CA GLU A 252 -3.29 11.82 34.31
C GLU A 252 -1.87 11.93 33.73
N ALA A 253 -0.98 12.69 34.38
CA ALA A 253 0.44 12.73 34.04
C ALA A 253 1.10 11.37 34.33
N THR A 254 0.82 10.80 35.50
CA THR A 254 1.27 9.46 35.92
C THR A 254 0.89 8.38 34.89
N LEU A 255 -0.35 8.38 34.41
CA LEU A 255 -0.84 7.48 33.38
C LEU A 255 -0.05 7.64 32.06
N SER A 256 0.29 8.88 31.67
CA SER A 256 1.07 9.15 30.47
C SER A 256 2.52 8.65 30.57
N LEU A 257 3.15 8.74 31.75
CA LEU A 257 4.50 8.21 32.01
C LEU A 257 4.50 6.69 31.92
N LEU A 258 3.50 6.03 32.51
CA LEU A 258 3.35 4.57 32.45
C LEU A 258 3.04 4.07 31.02
N ASP A 259 2.27 4.82 30.23
CA ASP A 259 2.03 4.48 28.82
C ASP A 259 3.23 4.78 27.91
N ARG A 260 4.17 5.64 28.33
CA ARG A 260 5.50 5.76 27.71
C ARG A 260 6.38 4.58 28.11
N ALA A 261 6.48 4.23 29.40
CA ALA A 261 7.24 3.10 29.89
C ALA A 261 6.80 1.77 29.23
N ARG A 262 5.48 1.58 29.04
CA ARG A 262 4.90 0.43 28.32
C ARG A 262 5.34 0.33 26.85
N ARG A 263 5.70 1.43 26.19
CA ARG A 263 6.21 1.41 24.80
C ARG A 263 7.68 1.01 24.75
N LEU A 264 8.47 1.44 25.74
CA LEU A 264 9.90 1.17 25.84
C LEU A 264 10.18 -0.26 26.36
N TYR A 265 9.41 -0.73 27.34
CA TYR A 265 9.53 -2.08 27.90
C TYR A 265 8.15 -2.78 28.02
N PRO A 266 7.59 -3.29 26.90
CA PRO A 266 6.22 -3.84 26.86
C PRO A 266 5.97 -5.06 27.74
N SER A 267 7.03 -5.82 28.06
CA SER A 267 6.97 -7.06 28.85
C SER A 267 7.30 -6.88 30.34
N HIS A 268 7.48 -5.64 30.84
CA HIS A 268 7.78 -5.42 32.25
C HIS A 268 6.60 -5.83 33.16
N PRO A 269 6.76 -6.78 34.10
CA PRO A 269 5.65 -7.45 34.77
C PRO A 269 4.78 -6.53 35.64
N GLN A 270 5.31 -5.41 36.11
CA GLN A 270 4.59 -4.48 37.00
C GLN A 270 3.79 -3.41 36.24
N VAL A 271 4.15 -3.12 34.98
CA VAL A 271 3.52 -2.03 34.20
C VAL A 271 2.01 -2.20 34.03
N PRO A 272 1.45 -3.41 33.74
CA PRO A 272 0.00 -3.58 33.65
C PRO A 272 -0.74 -3.26 34.96
N GLY A 273 -0.16 -3.60 36.11
CA GLY A 273 -0.74 -3.31 37.43
C GLY A 273 -0.67 -1.83 37.80
N LEU A 274 0.46 -1.16 37.49
CA LEU A 274 0.62 0.28 37.70
C LEU A 274 -0.31 1.08 36.78
N LEU A 275 -0.42 0.70 35.50
CA LEU A 275 -1.38 1.31 34.56
C LEU A 275 -2.82 1.16 35.03
N ARG A 276 -3.18 0.02 35.63
CA ARG A 276 -4.50 -0.16 36.23
C ARG A 276 -4.70 0.81 37.40
N ARG A 277 -3.78 0.86 38.38
CA ARG A 277 -3.84 1.81 39.52
C ARG A 277 -3.97 3.26 39.05
N ALA A 278 -3.21 3.67 38.03
CA ALA A 278 -3.26 5.02 37.47
C ALA A 278 -4.63 5.34 36.85
N ARG A 279 -5.21 4.42 36.08
CA ARG A 279 -6.55 4.60 35.51
C ARG A 279 -7.64 4.65 36.59
N GLU A 280 -7.53 3.83 37.62
CA GLU A 280 -8.45 3.83 38.77
C GLU A 280 -8.39 5.19 39.48
N ALA A 281 -7.19 5.74 39.72
CA ALA A 281 -7.00 7.08 40.29
C ALA A 281 -7.53 8.23 39.39
N VAL A 282 -7.35 8.14 38.06
CA VAL A 282 -7.94 9.11 37.12
C VAL A 282 -9.46 9.06 37.17
N CYS A 283 -10.06 7.86 37.14
CA CYS A 283 -11.51 7.70 37.25
C CYS A 283 -12.03 8.22 38.60
N ASP A 284 -11.33 7.99 39.70
CA ASP A 284 -11.71 8.49 41.04
C ASP A 284 -11.84 10.02 41.07
N ILE A 285 -10.84 10.75 40.56
CA ILE A 285 -10.89 12.22 40.49
C ILE A 285 -12.01 12.69 39.55
N ARG A 286 -12.18 12.03 38.39
CA ARG A 286 -13.22 12.41 37.42
C ARG A 286 -14.64 12.14 37.94
N ILE A 287 -14.87 11.03 38.64
CA ILE A 287 -16.16 10.70 39.25
C ILE A 287 -16.48 11.68 40.38
N GLY A 288 -15.55 11.93 41.31
CA GLY A 288 -15.77 12.90 42.39
C GLY A 288 -15.99 14.34 41.88
N ARG A 289 -15.32 14.72 40.80
CA ARG A 289 -15.57 16.00 40.12
C ARG A 289 -16.92 16.02 39.38
N ALA A 290 -17.37 14.90 38.81
CA ALA A 290 -18.70 14.79 38.21
C ALA A 290 -19.80 14.88 39.27
N GLU A 291 -19.64 14.26 40.44
CA GLU A 291 -20.56 14.40 41.59
C GLU A 291 -20.69 15.88 42.00
N ALA A 292 -19.57 16.58 42.22
CA ALA A 292 -19.58 18.00 42.53
C ALA A 292 -20.19 18.90 41.42
N LEU A 293 -20.13 18.47 40.15
CA LEU A 293 -20.78 19.18 39.04
C LEU A 293 -22.28 18.88 38.95
N ILE A 294 -22.74 17.70 39.37
CA ILE A 294 -24.17 17.38 39.52
C ILE A 294 -24.78 18.24 40.63
N ASP A 295 -24.13 18.32 41.80
CA ASP A 295 -24.55 19.17 42.91
C ASP A 295 -24.59 20.66 42.53
N ALA A 296 -23.66 21.10 41.66
CA ALA A 296 -23.63 22.45 41.09
C ALA A 296 -24.58 22.66 39.87
N ALA A 297 -25.45 21.68 39.57
CA ALA A 297 -26.36 21.68 38.42
C ALA A 297 -25.70 21.82 37.02
N ARG A 298 -24.38 21.57 36.91
CA ARG A 298 -23.61 21.58 35.65
C ARG A 298 -23.60 20.18 35.01
N ILE A 299 -24.81 19.65 34.82
CA ILE A 299 -25.07 18.22 34.57
C ILE A 299 -24.42 17.71 33.27
N HIS A 300 -24.28 18.56 32.23
CA HIS A 300 -23.58 18.20 30.99
C HIS A 300 -22.09 17.91 31.20
N GLU A 301 -21.37 18.76 31.94
CA GLU A 301 -19.93 18.58 32.20
C GLU A 301 -19.68 17.35 33.10
N ALA A 302 -20.63 17.03 33.98
CA ALA A 302 -20.60 15.79 34.73
C ALA A 302 -20.76 14.55 33.82
N LEU A 303 -21.63 14.62 32.80
CA LEU A 303 -21.80 13.55 31.83
C LEU A 303 -20.51 13.31 31.04
N ASP A 304 -19.87 14.36 30.53
CA ASP A 304 -18.60 14.26 29.78
C ASP A 304 -17.49 13.59 30.62
N LEU A 305 -17.37 13.95 31.89
CA LEU A 305 -16.41 13.32 32.81
C LEU A 305 -16.71 11.84 33.06
N LEU A 306 -17.97 11.49 33.28
CA LEU A 306 -18.38 10.09 33.50
C LEU A 306 -18.19 9.24 32.24
N GLU A 307 -18.57 9.74 31.06
CA GLU A 307 -18.37 9.03 29.78
C GLU A 307 -16.87 8.88 29.45
N SER A 308 -16.04 9.89 29.73
CA SER A 308 -14.58 9.77 29.60
C SER A 308 -13.97 8.75 30.58
N SER A 309 -14.60 8.52 31.73
CA SER A 309 -14.16 7.55 32.75
C SER A 309 -14.58 6.13 32.35
N GLN A 310 -15.83 5.96 31.88
CA GLN A 310 -16.34 4.71 31.30
C GLN A 310 -15.50 4.24 30.10
N GLY A 311 -14.97 5.17 29.29
CA GLY A 311 -14.04 4.87 28.20
C GLY A 311 -12.63 4.47 28.65
N LEU A 312 -12.22 4.84 29.87
CA LEU A 312 -10.90 4.53 30.44
C LEU A 312 -10.90 3.22 31.23
N LEU A 313 -11.96 2.98 32.01
CA LEU A 313 -12.26 1.74 32.72
C LEU A 313 -13.77 1.47 32.64
N PRO A 314 -14.23 0.50 31.84
CA PRO A 314 -15.64 0.16 31.75
C PRO A 314 -16.23 -0.26 33.10
N ASP A 315 -17.32 0.41 33.47
CA ASP A 315 -18.16 0.17 34.66
C ASP A 315 -17.43 0.25 36.02
N TYR A 316 -16.41 1.10 36.10
CA TYR A 316 -15.70 1.36 37.34
C TYR A 316 -16.52 2.24 38.29
N ARG A 317 -16.82 1.73 39.51
CA ARG A 317 -17.72 2.36 40.50
C ARG A 317 -19.11 2.72 39.93
N ASP A 318 -19.68 1.77 39.17
CA ASP A 318 -21.02 1.85 38.58
C ASP A 318 -21.20 3.06 37.62
N THR A 319 -20.14 3.45 36.91
CA THR A 319 -20.18 4.57 35.94
C THR A 319 -21.28 4.41 34.89
N ALA A 320 -21.62 3.19 34.46
CA ALA A 320 -22.71 2.99 33.51
C ALA A 320 -24.08 3.36 34.11
N ALA A 321 -24.32 2.99 35.38
CA ALA A 321 -25.54 3.36 36.10
C ALA A 321 -25.63 4.87 36.36
N ARG A 322 -24.50 5.49 36.74
CA ARG A 322 -24.37 6.95 36.95
C ARG A 322 -24.64 7.73 35.66
N ILE A 323 -24.08 7.30 34.52
CA ILE A 323 -24.39 7.86 33.19
C ILE A 323 -25.89 7.78 32.89
N GLY A 324 -26.53 6.64 33.18
CA GLY A 324 -27.98 6.47 33.01
C GLY A 324 -28.81 7.45 33.87
N GLN A 325 -28.42 7.66 35.12
CA GLN A 325 -29.06 8.64 36.02
C GLN A 325 -28.88 10.08 35.53
N VAL A 326 -27.66 10.46 35.12
CA VAL A 326 -27.34 11.81 34.61
C VAL A 326 -28.07 12.11 33.30
N ARG A 327 -28.08 11.18 32.34
CA ARG A 327 -28.85 11.32 31.08
C ARG A 327 -30.36 11.41 31.34
N ARG A 328 -30.88 10.66 32.32
CA ARG A 328 -32.29 10.78 32.75
C ARG A 328 -32.59 12.17 33.29
N ALA A 329 -31.77 12.70 34.21
CA ALA A 329 -31.97 14.02 34.81
C ALA A 329 -31.90 15.15 33.76
N LEU A 330 -31.01 15.04 32.76
CA LEU A 330 -30.98 15.94 31.61
C LEU A 330 -32.28 15.86 30.80
N ALA A 331 -32.76 14.66 30.47
CA ALA A 331 -34.00 14.50 29.71
C ALA A 331 -35.22 15.08 30.45
N GLU A 332 -35.32 14.85 31.77
CA GLU A 332 -36.37 15.42 32.61
C GLU A 332 -36.30 16.97 32.66
N HIS A 333 -35.11 17.55 32.82
CA HIS A 333 -34.90 19.00 32.74
C HIS A 333 -35.32 19.60 31.39
N PHE A 334 -34.97 18.96 30.27
CA PHE A 334 -35.35 19.41 28.94
C PHE A 334 -36.85 19.24 28.64
N VAL A 335 -37.51 18.22 29.18
CA VAL A 335 -38.98 18.07 29.10
C VAL A 335 -39.70 19.20 29.83
N ASP A 336 -39.28 19.54 31.06
CA ASP A 336 -39.92 20.62 31.82
C ASP A 336 -39.67 21.98 31.17
N ARG A 337 -38.46 22.23 30.64
CA ARG A 337 -38.19 23.40 29.80
C ARG A 337 -39.06 23.45 28.55
N ALA A 338 -39.18 22.34 27.81
CA ALA A 338 -40.02 22.27 26.62
C ALA A 338 -41.48 22.62 26.94
N ARG A 339 -41.99 22.13 28.09
CA ARG A 339 -43.31 22.47 28.60
C ARG A 339 -43.46 23.95 28.93
N THR A 340 -42.48 24.56 29.61
CA THR A 340 -42.48 26.00 29.89
C THR A 340 -42.39 26.84 28.62
N MET A 341 -41.56 26.45 27.65
CA MET A 341 -41.49 27.13 26.34
C MET A 341 -42.83 27.05 25.60
N ARG A 342 -43.51 25.89 25.62
CA ARG A 342 -44.85 25.72 25.02
C ARG A 342 -45.93 26.50 25.76
N GLN A 343 -45.83 26.65 27.08
CA GLN A 343 -46.74 27.48 27.89
C GLN A 343 -46.59 28.99 27.62
N ASN A 344 -45.45 29.41 27.07
CA ASN A 344 -45.14 30.78 26.68
C ASN A 344 -45.27 31.00 25.14
N ASP A 345 -45.98 30.11 24.43
CA ASP A 345 -46.15 30.08 22.97
C ASP A 345 -44.85 30.03 22.12
N LEU A 346 -43.70 29.73 22.75
CA LEU A 346 -42.40 29.56 22.10
C LEU A 346 -42.24 28.13 21.54
N HIS A 347 -43.18 27.68 20.71
CA HIS A 347 -43.26 26.27 20.27
C HIS A 347 -42.02 25.78 19.51
N GLY A 348 -41.29 26.67 18.82
CA GLY A 348 -40.01 26.33 18.19
C GLY A 348 -38.93 25.92 19.21
N ASN A 349 -38.84 26.65 20.33
CA ASN A 349 -37.94 26.31 21.43
C ASN A 349 -38.43 25.05 22.18
N ALA A 350 -39.75 24.88 22.32
CA ALA A 350 -40.34 23.68 22.90
C ALA A 350 -40.02 22.41 22.09
N LEU A 351 -40.08 22.50 20.75
CA LEU A 351 -39.66 21.42 19.86
C LEU A 351 -38.16 21.11 20.01
N LEU A 352 -37.31 22.13 20.07
CA LEU A 352 -35.87 21.95 20.25
C LEU A 352 -35.52 21.29 21.59
N ASP A 353 -36.03 21.82 22.71
CA ASP A 353 -35.77 21.24 24.03
C ASP A 353 -36.37 19.82 24.14
N GLY A 354 -37.55 19.56 23.56
CA GLY A 354 -38.11 18.21 23.51
C GLY A 354 -37.27 17.21 22.70
N LEU A 355 -36.64 17.65 21.60
CA LEU A 355 -35.71 16.83 20.82
C LEU A 355 -34.38 16.63 21.55
N LEU A 356 -33.91 17.60 22.34
CA LEU A 356 -32.75 17.43 23.22
C LEU A 356 -33.03 16.39 24.30
N ALA A 357 -34.21 16.39 24.93
CA ALA A 357 -34.60 15.34 25.86
C ALA A 357 -34.56 13.93 25.23
N LEU A 358 -35.06 13.78 24.00
CA LEU A 358 -35.01 12.51 23.26
C LEU A 358 -33.59 12.08 22.87
N SER A 359 -32.64 13.00 22.73
CA SER A 359 -31.23 12.67 22.45
C SER A 359 -30.53 12.03 23.67
N TYR A 360 -30.87 12.46 24.88
CA TYR A 360 -30.40 11.83 26.12
C TYR A 360 -31.19 10.58 26.48
N ARG A 361 -32.49 10.54 26.17
CA ARG A 361 -33.38 9.42 26.44
C ARG A 361 -34.46 9.19 25.37
N PRO A 362 -34.19 8.34 24.34
CA PRO A 362 -35.13 8.10 23.24
C PRO A 362 -36.46 7.42 23.64
N ASP A 363 -36.51 6.73 24.78
CA ASP A 363 -37.69 6.00 25.27
C ASP A 363 -38.62 6.83 26.17
N MET A 364 -38.34 8.13 26.35
CA MET A 364 -39.08 8.99 27.29
C MET A 364 -40.44 9.46 26.72
N PRO A 365 -41.59 8.97 27.23
CA PRO A 365 -42.90 9.24 26.63
C PRO A 365 -43.33 10.71 26.78
N GLU A 366 -42.91 11.39 27.85
CA GLU A 366 -43.19 12.81 28.07
C GLU A 366 -42.50 13.69 27.01
N ALA A 367 -41.26 13.34 26.64
CA ALA A 367 -40.52 14.05 25.59
C ALA A 367 -41.16 13.84 24.22
N VAL A 368 -41.60 12.61 23.90
CA VAL A 368 -42.37 12.33 22.66
C VAL A 368 -43.66 13.15 22.63
N ALA A 369 -44.37 13.26 23.76
CA ALA A 369 -45.62 14.03 23.85
C ALA A 369 -45.40 15.54 23.65
N GLU A 370 -44.41 16.14 24.30
CA GLU A 370 -44.09 17.58 24.14
C GLU A 370 -43.60 17.89 22.71
N VAL A 371 -42.75 17.03 22.12
CA VAL A 371 -42.33 17.12 20.70
C VAL A 371 -43.52 17.04 19.74
N HIS A 372 -44.44 16.10 19.96
CA HIS A 372 -45.64 15.98 19.14
C HIS A 372 -46.55 17.22 19.26
N ALA A 373 -46.82 17.68 20.49
CA ALA A 373 -47.65 18.86 20.74
C ALA A 373 -47.07 20.13 20.09
N ALA A 374 -45.77 20.38 20.26
CA ALA A 374 -45.08 21.49 19.61
C ALA A 374 -45.13 21.37 18.07
N THR A 375 -44.93 20.17 17.52
CA THR A 375 -44.99 19.91 16.08
C THR A 375 -46.38 20.19 15.50
N VAL A 376 -47.47 19.83 16.19
CA VAL A 376 -48.84 20.09 15.72
C VAL A 376 -49.13 21.59 15.64
N VAL A 377 -48.78 22.35 16.68
CA VAL A 377 -49.01 23.81 16.70
C VAL A 377 -48.12 24.52 15.68
N LEU A 378 -46.85 24.16 15.56
CA LEU A 378 -45.95 24.72 14.54
C LEU A 378 -46.45 24.43 13.12
N ARG A 379 -47.02 23.26 12.84
CA ARG A 379 -47.65 22.95 11.55
C ARG A 379 -48.86 23.84 11.26
N GLN A 380 -49.68 24.13 12.27
CA GLN A 380 -50.82 25.05 12.15
C GLN A 380 -50.37 26.51 11.95
N GLN A 381 -49.32 26.95 12.65
CA GLN A 381 -48.73 28.29 12.52
C GLN A 381 -47.94 28.48 11.20
N THR A 382 -47.57 27.40 10.52
CA THR A 382 -46.92 27.41 9.19
C THR A 382 -47.86 26.96 8.07
N VAL A 383 -49.18 27.06 8.27
CA VAL A 383 -50.17 26.87 7.20
C VAL A 383 -50.06 28.01 6.20
N PHE A 384 -49.87 27.67 4.92
CA PHE A 384 -49.97 28.60 3.79
C PHE A 384 -51.32 28.42 3.08
N ALA A 385 -52.06 29.51 2.92
CA ALA A 385 -53.28 29.56 2.13
C ALA A 385 -52.94 29.81 0.65
N LEU A 386 -53.05 28.77 -0.18
CA LEU A 386 -52.87 28.84 -1.63
C LEU A 386 -54.23 28.99 -2.31
N GLY A 387 -54.52 30.19 -2.80
CA GLY A 387 -55.74 30.50 -3.52
C GLY A 387 -55.68 30.05 -4.97
N TYR A 388 -56.60 29.18 -5.38
CA TYR A 388 -56.71 28.69 -6.74
C TYR A 388 -57.76 29.49 -7.53
N VAL A 389 -57.32 30.22 -8.56
CA VAL A 389 -58.20 31.06 -9.41
C VAL A 389 -58.56 30.36 -10.73
N GLY A 390 -57.76 29.38 -11.14
CA GLY A 390 -57.91 28.65 -12.39
C GLY A 390 -57.20 29.27 -13.59
N PHE A 391 -57.45 28.69 -14.76
CA PHE A 391 -56.88 29.09 -16.05
C PHE A 391 -57.84 30.00 -16.84
N GLY A 392 -57.34 31.14 -17.34
CA GLY A 392 -58.02 31.94 -18.36
C GLY A 392 -57.73 31.42 -19.77
N ALA A 393 -58.64 31.63 -20.72
CA ALA A 393 -58.44 31.24 -22.12
C ALA A 393 -59.25 32.14 -23.08
N ALA A 394 -58.81 32.19 -24.35
CA ALA A 394 -59.67 32.66 -25.44
C ALA A 394 -60.81 31.64 -25.70
N PRO A 395 -61.98 32.03 -26.27
CA PRO A 395 -63.17 31.17 -26.30
C PRO A 395 -62.94 29.84 -27.03
N ARG A 396 -62.11 29.87 -28.10
CA ARG A 396 -61.68 28.69 -28.87
C ARG A 396 -60.86 27.66 -28.07
N HIS A 397 -60.38 28.01 -26.87
CA HIS A 397 -59.61 27.15 -25.98
C HIS A 397 -60.27 26.98 -24.59
N GLY A 398 -61.51 27.46 -24.39
CA GLY A 398 -62.23 27.36 -23.11
C GLY A 398 -62.26 25.94 -22.52
N PRO A 399 -62.66 24.90 -23.28
CA PRO A 399 -62.67 23.51 -22.79
C PRO A 399 -61.30 22.96 -22.38
N LEU A 400 -60.19 23.50 -22.92
CA LEU A 400 -58.84 23.14 -22.48
C LEU A 400 -58.51 23.74 -21.12
N ALA A 401 -58.90 25.00 -20.86
CA ALA A 401 -58.74 25.62 -19.55
C ALA A 401 -59.58 24.90 -18.48
N GLU A 402 -60.81 24.48 -18.79
CA GLU A 402 -61.64 23.69 -17.89
C GLU A 402 -61.04 22.30 -17.60
N ALA A 403 -60.43 21.65 -18.59
CA ALA A 403 -59.71 20.39 -18.41
C ALA A 403 -58.44 20.55 -17.55
N PHE A 404 -57.66 21.62 -17.77
CA PHE A 404 -56.50 21.94 -16.93
C PHE A 404 -56.90 22.36 -15.50
N ASP A 405 -58.02 23.08 -15.33
CA ASP A 405 -58.59 23.41 -14.02
C ASP A 405 -58.88 22.13 -13.23
N ALA A 406 -59.64 21.21 -13.81
CA ALA A 406 -60.00 19.95 -13.18
C ALA A 406 -58.77 19.09 -12.87
N ALA A 407 -57.85 18.94 -13.82
CA ALA A 407 -56.65 18.11 -13.65
C ALA A 407 -55.71 18.66 -12.56
N LEU A 408 -55.47 19.97 -12.52
CA LEU A 408 -54.58 20.58 -11.53
C LEU A 408 -55.24 20.62 -10.13
N LEU A 409 -56.55 20.89 -10.04
CA LEU A 409 -57.26 20.87 -8.77
C LEU A 409 -57.28 19.46 -8.16
N VAL A 410 -57.53 18.42 -8.97
CA VAL A 410 -57.37 17.02 -8.54
C VAL A 410 -55.94 16.73 -8.10
N HIS A 411 -54.92 17.12 -8.89
CA HIS A 411 -53.53 16.90 -8.53
C HIS A 411 -53.15 17.53 -7.18
N LEU A 412 -53.52 18.80 -6.95
CA LEU A 412 -53.26 19.49 -5.68
C LEU A 412 -54.01 18.84 -4.50
N GLN A 413 -55.25 18.41 -4.71
CA GLN A 413 -56.05 17.66 -3.72
C GLN A 413 -55.54 16.23 -3.44
N THR A 414 -54.77 15.64 -4.36
CA THR A 414 -54.13 14.33 -4.22
C THR A 414 -52.76 14.43 -3.56
N VAL A 415 -51.92 15.39 -3.96
CA VAL A 415 -50.55 15.58 -3.42
C VAL A 415 -50.59 16.07 -1.97
N ARG A 416 -51.57 16.91 -1.60
CA ARG A 416 -51.78 17.47 -0.25
C ARG A 416 -50.48 17.84 0.47
N PRO A 417 -49.75 18.88 0.00
CA PRO A 417 -48.52 19.32 0.64
C PRO A 417 -48.78 19.60 2.14
N PRO A 418 -47.95 19.08 3.06
CA PRO A 418 -48.14 19.33 4.47
C PRO A 418 -48.09 20.84 4.74
N ASN A 419 -49.07 21.34 5.48
CA ASN A 419 -49.27 22.75 5.80
C ASN A 419 -49.64 23.65 4.60
N VAL A 420 -50.23 23.13 3.52
CA VAL A 420 -50.89 23.95 2.48
C VAL A 420 -52.40 23.73 2.50
N VAL A 421 -53.16 24.83 2.60
CA VAL A 421 -54.63 24.84 2.45
C VAL A 421 -54.98 25.44 1.09
N LEU A 422 -55.79 24.71 0.32
CA LEU A 422 -56.28 25.17 -0.98
C LEU A 422 -57.58 25.96 -0.79
N VAL A 423 -57.61 27.21 -1.25
CA VAL A 423 -58.78 28.09 -1.18
C VAL A 423 -59.34 28.29 -2.59
N ASP A 424 -60.60 27.88 -2.82
CA ASP A 424 -61.28 28.14 -4.09
C ASP A 424 -61.59 29.64 -4.24
N CYS A 425 -61.00 30.26 -5.26
CA CYS A 425 -61.14 31.68 -5.57
C CYS A 425 -62.11 31.95 -6.75
N MET A 426 -63.01 31.03 -7.09
CA MET A 426 -64.03 31.21 -8.14
C MET A 426 -64.86 32.51 -8.05
N PRO A 427 -65.19 33.09 -6.87
CA PRO A 427 -65.78 34.43 -6.81
C PRO A 427 -64.87 35.52 -7.39
N PHE A 428 -63.57 35.48 -7.10
CA PHE A 428 -62.57 36.41 -7.64
C PHE A 428 -62.36 36.20 -9.15
N ARG A 429 -62.40 34.96 -9.65
CA ARG A 429 -62.38 34.65 -11.10
C ARG A 429 -63.50 35.38 -11.86
N ARG A 430 -64.69 35.50 -11.27
CA ARG A 430 -65.81 36.27 -11.85
C ARG A 430 -65.56 37.78 -11.84
N THR A 431 -65.00 38.32 -10.75
CA THR A 431 -64.63 39.74 -10.66
C THR A 431 -63.55 40.11 -11.67
N LEU A 432 -62.50 39.30 -11.81
CA LEU A 432 -61.47 39.48 -12.84
C LEU A 432 -62.07 39.43 -14.26
N ALA A 433 -62.97 38.48 -14.54
CA ALA A 433 -63.63 38.38 -15.85
C ALA A 433 -64.52 39.61 -16.17
N LEU A 434 -65.15 40.22 -15.17
CA LEU A 434 -65.91 41.46 -15.32
C LEU A 434 -65.02 42.69 -15.58
N ILE A 435 -63.83 42.73 -14.97
CA ILE A 435 -62.86 43.82 -15.15
C ILE A 435 -62.13 43.69 -16.51
N ALA A 436 -61.81 42.47 -16.95
CA ALA A 436 -60.91 42.19 -18.08
C ALA A 436 -61.56 42.20 -19.49
N GLY A 437 -62.84 42.56 -19.62
CA GLY A 437 -63.45 43.11 -20.85
C GLY A 437 -63.44 42.32 -22.19
N ASN A 438 -62.85 41.11 -22.22
CA ASN A 438 -62.44 40.28 -23.38
C ASN A 438 -60.90 40.23 -23.66
N ILE A 439 -60.18 39.58 -22.74
CA ILE A 439 -58.99 38.72 -22.97
C ILE A 439 -57.71 39.39 -23.51
N VAL A 440 -56.60 39.04 -22.83
CA VAL A 440 -55.16 39.23 -23.11
C VAL A 440 -54.52 40.15 -22.07
N GLU A 441 -53.44 39.66 -21.47
CA GLU A 441 -52.58 40.34 -20.49
C GLU A 441 -53.26 40.88 -19.22
N VAL A 442 -53.42 40.02 -18.22
CA VAL A 442 -53.45 40.47 -16.81
C VAL A 442 -52.02 40.84 -16.41
N GLN A 443 -51.57 42.05 -16.77
CA GLN A 443 -50.36 42.62 -16.18
C GLN A 443 -50.64 42.95 -14.72
N ILE A 444 -50.10 42.17 -13.78
CA ILE A 444 -50.18 42.46 -12.33
C ILE A 444 -49.17 43.57 -12.00
N ALA A 445 -49.43 44.76 -12.52
CA ALA A 445 -48.66 45.98 -12.28
C ALA A 445 -49.20 46.70 -11.04
N ASP A 446 -48.35 46.76 -10.01
CA ASP A 446 -48.62 47.21 -8.64
C ASP A 446 -49.51 46.27 -7.80
N SER A 447 -48.99 45.89 -6.63
CA SER A 447 -49.50 44.81 -5.78
C SER A 447 -50.31 45.29 -4.57
N ARG A 448 -50.58 46.61 -4.48
CA ARG A 448 -51.10 47.27 -3.26
C ARG A 448 -52.46 47.95 -3.39
N LEU A 449 -53.06 48.02 -4.58
CA LEU A 449 -54.26 48.84 -4.84
C LEU A 449 -55.39 48.17 -5.66
N ASP A 450 -55.49 46.83 -5.65
CA ASP A 450 -56.67 46.13 -6.18
C ASP A 450 -57.60 45.65 -5.05
N PRO A 451 -58.82 46.22 -4.90
CA PRO A 451 -59.77 45.81 -3.86
C PRO A 451 -60.45 44.46 -4.13
N SER A 452 -60.18 43.80 -5.26
CA SER A 452 -60.80 42.52 -5.63
C SER A 452 -60.04 41.27 -5.17
N ARG A 453 -58.76 41.39 -4.75
CA ARG A 453 -57.95 40.25 -4.27
C ARG A 453 -58.67 39.52 -3.12
N PRO A 454 -58.80 38.17 -3.16
CA PRO A 454 -59.41 37.43 -2.07
C PRO A 454 -58.64 37.64 -0.77
N ARG A 455 -59.38 37.84 0.32
CA ARG A 455 -58.80 37.89 1.67
C ARG A 455 -58.37 36.49 2.10
N ASP A 456 -57.47 36.44 3.07
CA ASP A 456 -57.04 35.21 3.73
C ASP A 456 -56.36 34.21 2.77
N VAL A 457 -55.59 34.74 1.81
CA VAL A 457 -54.79 34.00 0.82
C VAL A 457 -53.38 34.60 0.69
N ASP A 458 -52.36 33.81 1.05
CA ASP A 458 -50.94 34.20 0.99
C ASP A 458 -50.44 34.29 -0.45
N ALA A 459 -50.70 33.23 -1.23
CA ALA A 459 -50.26 33.08 -2.60
C ALA A 459 -51.43 32.71 -3.53
N LEU A 460 -51.44 33.26 -4.75
CA LEU A 460 -52.44 32.97 -5.76
C LEU A 460 -51.82 32.15 -6.90
N LEU A 461 -52.50 31.08 -7.30
CA LEU A 461 -52.16 30.33 -8.50
C LEU A 461 -53.22 30.62 -9.58
N ILE A 462 -52.76 31.32 -10.62
CA ILE A 462 -53.52 31.79 -11.77
C ILE A 462 -52.75 31.37 -13.02
N GLY A 463 -53.44 30.88 -14.05
CA GLY A 463 -52.81 30.52 -15.32
C GLY A 463 -53.54 31.11 -16.53
N GLN A 464 -52.92 31.02 -17.71
CA GLN A 464 -53.57 31.36 -18.97
C GLN A 464 -53.19 30.38 -20.07
N VAL A 465 -54.18 29.78 -20.73
CA VAL A 465 -54.01 29.02 -21.98
C VAL A 465 -53.92 30.02 -23.12
N LEU A 466 -52.69 30.46 -23.44
CA LEU A 466 -52.42 31.40 -24.52
C LEU A 466 -52.78 30.81 -25.89
N ALA A 467 -52.47 29.53 -26.08
CA ALA A 467 -52.88 28.70 -27.20
C ALA A 467 -52.83 27.22 -26.79
N GLY A 468 -53.42 26.34 -27.60
CA GLY A 468 -53.37 24.90 -27.41
C GLY A 468 -53.99 24.17 -28.59
N ASP A 469 -53.22 23.25 -29.17
CA ASP A 469 -53.66 22.32 -30.21
C ASP A 469 -53.96 20.95 -29.59
N VAL A 470 -55.01 20.29 -30.07
CA VAL A 470 -55.44 18.98 -29.60
C VAL A 470 -54.93 17.91 -30.57
N ASP A 471 -53.67 17.53 -30.41
CA ASP A 471 -53.07 16.39 -31.12
C ASP A 471 -53.77 15.08 -30.71
N VAL A 472 -54.76 14.63 -31.49
CA VAL A 472 -55.47 13.35 -31.25
C VAL A 472 -54.62 12.17 -31.75
N HIS A 473 -53.43 12.02 -31.17
CA HIS A 473 -52.55 10.87 -31.40
C HIS A 473 -53.04 9.65 -30.60
N ARG A 474 -53.97 8.88 -31.19
CA ARG A 474 -54.37 7.56 -30.67
C ARG A 474 -53.27 6.52 -30.93
N THR A 475 -52.23 6.55 -30.11
CA THR A 475 -51.19 5.51 -30.01
C THR A 475 -51.08 5.06 -28.55
N THR A 476 -51.31 3.77 -28.29
CA THR A 476 -51.61 3.19 -26.97
C THR A 476 -50.43 3.05 -26.00
N GLU A 477 -49.32 3.77 -26.23
CA GLU A 477 -48.06 3.59 -25.48
C GLU A 477 -47.45 4.89 -24.96
N HIS A 478 -47.67 6.02 -25.64
CA HIS A 478 -47.07 7.31 -25.29
C HIS A 478 -48.06 8.46 -25.55
N ALA A 479 -48.25 9.32 -24.53
CA ALA A 479 -49.01 10.56 -24.66
C ALA A 479 -48.06 11.75 -24.87
N THR A 480 -48.40 12.64 -25.79
CA THR A 480 -47.66 13.89 -26.05
C THR A 480 -48.64 15.01 -26.37
N SER A 481 -48.40 16.21 -25.82
CA SER A 481 -49.02 17.46 -26.27
C SER A 481 -47.93 18.50 -26.49
N THR A 482 -48.05 19.27 -27.57
CA THR A 482 -46.91 20.00 -28.13
C THR A 482 -46.95 21.49 -27.81
N TYR A 483 -46.27 21.93 -26.74
CA TYR A 483 -45.90 23.35 -26.55
C TYR A 483 -44.42 23.48 -26.18
N VAL A 484 -43.72 24.41 -26.84
CA VAL A 484 -42.25 24.34 -26.99
C VAL A 484 -41.49 25.11 -25.91
N ALA A 485 -40.93 24.37 -24.95
CA ALA A 485 -39.74 24.78 -24.20
C ALA A 485 -38.96 23.54 -23.70
N ARG A 486 -38.02 23.02 -24.53
CA ARG A 486 -37.05 21.94 -24.23
C ARG A 486 -37.54 20.85 -23.25
N VAL A 487 -38.32 19.91 -23.75
CA VAL A 487 -38.76 18.73 -22.98
C VAL A 487 -37.91 17.51 -23.35
N ASP A 488 -37.16 16.98 -22.37
CA ASP A 488 -36.58 15.64 -22.47
C ASP A 488 -37.69 14.57 -22.40
N LYS A 489 -37.53 13.48 -23.16
CA LYS A 489 -38.52 12.40 -23.22
C LYS A 489 -38.50 11.56 -21.94
N VAL A 490 -39.24 11.99 -20.91
CA VAL A 490 -39.48 11.19 -19.70
C VAL A 490 -40.56 10.15 -19.99
N PRO A 491 -40.27 8.84 -19.91
CA PRO A 491 -41.27 7.79 -20.14
C PRO A 491 -42.35 7.76 -19.04
N HIS A 492 -43.57 7.37 -19.41
CA HIS A 492 -44.75 7.41 -18.54
C HIS A 492 -44.52 6.65 -17.22
N PRO A 493 -44.68 7.25 -16.03
CA PRO A 493 -44.19 6.68 -14.78
C PRO A 493 -44.82 5.32 -14.43
N GLU A 494 -46.10 5.12 -14.76
CA GLU A 494 -46.77 3.83 -14.59
C GLU A 494 -46.25 2.77 -15.58
N HIS A 495 -45.85 3.18 -16.79
CA HIS A 495 -45.25 2.30 -17.79
C HIS A 495 -43.79 1.97 -17.45
N VAL A 496 -43.07 2.88 -16.78
CA VAL A 496 -41.75 2.61 -16.17
C VAL A 496 -41.88 1.67 -14.99
N ALA A 497 -42.90 1.83 -14.14
CA ALA A 497 -43.19 0.92 -13.03
C ALA A 497 -43.55 -0.48 -13.56
N ALA A 498 -44.45 -0.58 -14.53
CA ALA A 498 -44.83 -1.84 -15.17
C ALA A 498 -43.64 -2.48 -15.91
N ALA A 499 -42.84 -1.71 -16.66
CA ALA A 499 -41.64 -2.22 -17.33
C ALA A 499 -40.61 -2.75 -16.32
N ARG A 500 -40.32 -2.01 -15.23
CA ARG A 500 -39.45 -2.50 -14.14
C ARG A 500 -40.00 -3.75 -13.48
N GLN A 501 -41.31 -3.84 -13.25
CA GLN A 501 -41.94 -5.01 -12.65
C GLN A 501 -41.86 -6.23 -13.59
N VAL A 502 -41.99 -6.02 -14.91
CA VAL A 502 -41.74 -7.05 -15.92
C VAL A 502 -40.27 -7.44 -15.98
N GLU A 503 -39.32 -6.49 -15.98
CA GLU A 503 -37.88 -6.76 -15.93
C GLU A 503 -37.49 -7.53 -14.67
N GLU A 504 -38.02 -7.16 -13.51
CA GLU A 504 -37.78 -7.81 -12.23
C GLU A 504 -38.34 -9.24 -12.22
N LEU A 505 -39.58 -9.46 -12.66
CA LEU A 505 -40.16 -10.80 -12.81
C LEU A 505 -39.39 -11.64 -13.84
N THR A 506 -38.91 -11.04 -14.93
CA THR A 506 -38.09 -11.72 -15.96
C THR A 506 -36.71 -12.09 -15.40
N ALA A 507 -36.11 -11.23 -14.57
CA ALA A 507 -34.85 -11.51 -13.89
C ALA A 507 -35.00 -12.61 -12.82
N GLN A 508 -36.11 -12.60 -12.06
CA GLN A 508 -36.46 -13.67 -11.11
C GLN A 508 -36.68 -15.00 -11.85
N LEU A 509 -37.39 -15.00 -12.98
CA LEU A 509 -37.56 -16.18 -13.83
C LEU A 509 -36.21 -16.71 -14.33
N ALA A 510 -35.38 -15.85 -14.92
CA ALA A 510 -34.05 -16.22 -15.42
C ALA A 510 -33.06 -16.61 -14.32
N ALA A 511 -33.30 -16.24 -13.05
CA ALA A 511 -32.56 -16.71 -11.89
C ALA A 511 -33.04 -18.11 -11.45
N ALA A 512 -34.37 -18.32 -11.40
CA ALA A 512 -34.96 -19.63 -11.11
C ALA A 512 -34.61 -20.68 -12.17
N GLU A 513 -34.59 -20.32 -13.46
CA GLU A 513 -34.13 -21.18 -14.54
C GLU A 513 -32.65 -21.55 -14.43
N ARG A 514 -31.79 -20.60 -14.01
CA ARG A 514 -30.38 -20.88 -13.72
C ARG A 514 -30.22 -21.82 -12.53
N GLN A 515 -30.93 -21.59 -11.43
CA GLN A 515 -30.96 -22.50 -10.28
C GLN A 515 -31.45 -23.89 -10.67
N LEU A 516 -32.49 -23.99 -11.51
CA LEU A 516 -33.00 -25.25 -12.04
C LEU A 516 -31.98 -25.94 -12.96
N ALA A 517 -31.26 -25.19 -13.79
CA ALA A 517 -30.21 -25.71 -14.66
C ALA A 517 -29.00 -26.21 -13.86
N ASP A 518 -28.58 -25.50 -12.81
CA ASP A 518 -27.47 -25.90 -11.95
C ASP A 518 -27.85 -27.06 -11.01
N ALA A 519 -29.07 -27.11 -10.49
CA ALA A 519 -29.60 -28.29 -9.81
C ALA A 519 -29.66 -29.51 -10.75
N ARG A 520 -30.06 -29.33 -12.02
CA ARG A 520 -30.01 -30.38 -13.05
C ARG A 520 -28.57 -30.80 -13.36
N ARG A 521 -27.59 -29.88 -13.42
CA ARG A 521 -26.16 -30.18 -13.57
C ARG A 521 -25.60 -30.96 -12.38
N GLN A 522 -25.98 -30.61 -11.16
CA GLN A 522 -25.60 -31.36 -9.95
C GLN A 522 -26.19 -32.78 -9.97
N ALA A 523 -27.47 -32.91 -10.36
CA ALA A 523 -28.17 -34.20 -10.48
C ALA A 523 -27.67 -35.09 -11.65
N THR A 524 -27.05 -34.52 -12.68
CA THR A 524 -26.41 -35.30 -13.77
C THR A 524 -24.93 -35.56 -13.48
N GLY A 525 -24.20 -34.63 -12.86
CA GLY A 525 -22.81 -34.83 -12.42
C GLY A 525 -22.68 -35.97 -11.39
N THR A 526 -23.60 -36.01 -10.42
CA THR A 526 -23.73 -37.14 -9.47
C THR A 526 -24.17 -38.46 -10.11
N ARG A 527 -24.64 -38.45 -11.36
CA ARG A 527 -24.92 -39.66 -12.17
C ARG A 527 -23.81 -40.03 -13.15
N GLN A 528 -22.74 -39.23 -13.28
CA GLN A 528 -21.66 -39.47 -14.26
C GLN A 528 -20.26 -39.65 -13.64
N GLN A 529 -20.15 -39.87 -12.32
CA GLN A 529 -18.98 -40.53 -11.74
C GLN A 529 -19.23 -42.04 -11.63
N PRO A 530 -18.73 -42.89 -12.55
CA PRO A 530 -18.78 -44.33 -12.38
C PRO A 530 -17.90 -44.74 -11.20
N LEU A 531 -18.47 -45.48 -10.25
CA LEU A 531 -17.79 -46.00 -9.06
C LEU A 531 -16.67 -46.98 -9.44
N ARG A 532 -15.46 -46.45 -9.70
CA ARG A 532 -14.22 -47.23 -9.76
C ARG A 532 -13.81 -47.68 -8.36
N ILE A 533 -14.51 -48.68 -7.85
CA ILE A 533 -14.13 -49.41 -6.65
C ILE A 533 -12.77 -50.07 -6.93
N ARG A 534 -11.69 -49.51 -6.36
CA ARG A 534 -10.46 -50.29 -6.14
C ARG A 534 -10.78 -51.33 -5.07
N LYS A 535 -10.41 -52.58 -5.33
CA LYS A 535 -10.89 -53.75 -4.57
C LYS A 535 -10.18 -53.95 -3.22
N ASP A 536 -9.09 -53.22 -3.00
CA ASP A 536 -8.17 -53.41 -1.89
C ASP A 536 -8.19 -52.18 -0.96
N GLN A 537 -8.06 -52.42 0.35
CA GLN A 537 -8.16 -51.45 1.47
C GLN A 537 -9.59 -51.09 1.91
N ALA A 538 -10.21 -52.00 2.68
CA ALA A 538 -11.35 -51.70 3.55
C ALA A 538 -10.94 -51.73 5.03
N PRO A 539 -11.11 -50.64 5.79
CA PRO A 539 -11.18 -50.65 7.26
C PRO A 539 -12.64 -50.92 7.73
N PRO A 540 -12.86 -51.37 8.98
CA PRO A 540 -14.16 -51.90 9.42
C PRO A 540 -15.23 -50.83 9.74
N VAL A 541 -16.50 -51.24 9.62
CA VAL A 541 -17.69 -50.44 9.91
C VAL A 541 -18.00 -50.42 11.42
N ALA A 542 -18.35 -49.25 11.95
CA ALA A 542 -19.03 -49.10 13.24
C ALA A 542 -20.50 -48.67 13.02
N PRO A 543 -21.49 -49.31 13.69
CA PRO A 543 -22.91 -49.00 13.47
C PRO A 543 -23.37 -47.74 14.24
N PRO A 544 -24.38 -46.99 13.74
CA PRO A 544 -24.90 -45.79 14.39
C PRO A 544 -25.83 -46.10 15.58
N ALA A 545 -25.85 -45.19 16.57
CA ALA A 545 -26.71 -45.28 17.73
C ALA A 545 -28.16 -44.83 17.45
N ILE A 546 -29.12 -45.42 18.17
CA ILE A 546 -30.56 -45.14 18.04
C ILE A 546 -31.01 -44.18 19.15
N PRO A 547 -31.78 -43.10 18.87
CA PRO A 547 -32.27 -42.19 19.89
C PRO A 547 -33.43 -42.78 20.71
N SER A 548 -33.43 -42.53 22.02
CA SER A 548 -34.43 -43.05 22.96
C SER A 548 -35.68 -42.18 23.09
N LEU A 549 -36.86 -42.79 23.02
CA LEU A 549 -38.16 -42.16 23.28
C LEU A 549 -38.53 -42.22 24.77
N PRO A 550 -39.00 -41.12 25.40
CA PRO A 550 -39.72 -41.18 26.66
C PRO A 550 -41.17 -41.66 26.45
N SER A 551 -41.65 -42.55 27.30
CA SER A 551 -42.99 -43.17 27.19
C SER A 551 -44.12 -42.26 27.73
N ARG A 552 -45.26 -42.26 27.02
CA ARG A 552 -46.49 -41.59 27.48
C ARG A 552 -47.23 -42.46 28.50
N HIS A 553 -47.44 -41.96 29.72
CA HIS A 553 -48.53 -42.46 30.57
C HIS A 553 -49.89 -41.92 30.08
N ARG A 554 -50.96 -42.67 30.35
CA ARG A 554 -52.30 -42.39 29.83
C ARG A 554 -53.39 -42.66 30.88
N SER A 555 -53.85 -41.60 31.53
CA SER A 555 -55.09 -41.56 32.33
C SER A 555 -55.34 -40.11 32.78
N SER A 556 -56.53 -39.52 32.81
CA SER A 556 -57.80 -39.66 32.08
C SER A 556 -58.83 -38.87 32.90
N VAL A 557 -59.42 -37.82 32.33
CA VAL A 557 -60.74 -37.25 32.71
C VAL A 557 -60.89 -36.73 34.16
N SER A 558 -60.82 -35.40 34.32
CA SER A 558 -61.91 -34.46 34.70
C SER A 558 -62.96 -34.81 35.78
N PRO A 559 -63.74 -33.84 36.35
CA PRO A 559 -63.62 -32.36 36.36
C PRO A 559 -63.91 -31.73 37.76
N VAL A 560 -64.11 -30.39 37.80
CA VAL A 560 -64.83 -29.59 38.83
C VAL A 560 -64.15 -29.42 40.20
N PHE A 561 -63.36 -28.35 40.35
CA PHE A 561 -63.90 -27.03 40.73
C PHE A 561 -62.98 -25.91 40.21
#